data_AF-A0A679I4E4-F1
#
_entry.id   AF-A0A679I4E4-F1
#
_cell.length_a   1.000
_cell.length_b   1.000
_cell.length_c   1.000
_cell.angle_alpha   90.00
_cell.angle_beta   90.00
_cell.angle_gamma   90.00
#
_symmetry.space_group_name_H-M   'P 1'
#
loop_
_entity.id
_entity.type
_entity.pdbx_description
1 polymer ?
#
loop_
_entity_poly.entity_id
_entity_poly.type
_entity_poly.pdbx_seq_one_letter_code
_entity_poly.pdbx_strand_id
1 'polypeptide(L)' 'MLLVLVGGFALAGCATSWERSTTANATGCAPEEIKVASESGAFDAIRMWNATCRGKTYRCVFVGGDKGGCYQS' A
#
# COMPACT_ATOMS: atom_id res chain seq x y z
N MET A 1 -10.89 -30.53 -14.47
CA MET A 1 -11.12 -29.06 -14.40
C MET A 1 -11.88 -28.75 -13.12
N LEU A 2 -11.21 -28.21 -12.11
CA LEU A 2 -11.74 -27.13 -11.26
C LEU A 2 -10.56 -26.60 -10.42
N LEU A 3 -10.13 -25.38 -10.73
CA LEU A 3 -9.06 -24.68 -10.01
C LEU A 3 -9.49 -24.45 -8.56
N VAL A 4 -8.73 -25.02 -7.62
CA VAL A 4 -8.76 -24.63 -6.21
C VAL A 4 -8.15 -23.23 -6.13
N LEU A 5 -9.00 -22.22 -6.27
CA LEU A 5 -8.63 -20.84 -5.98
C LEU A 5 -8.43 -20.75 -4.47
N VAL A 6 -7.16 -20.86 -4.07
CA VAL A 6 -6.66 -20.48 -2.75
C VAL A 6 -7.05 -19.02 -2.54
N GLY A 7 -8.21 -18.82 -1.91
CA GLY A 7 -8.67 -17.52 -1.45
C GLY A 7 -7.75 -17.09 -0.32
N GLY A 8 -6.63 -16.47 -0.70
CA GLY A 8 -5.75 -15.80 0.23
C GLY A 8 -6.58 -14.80 1.02
N PHE A 9 -6.74 -15.09 2.31
CA PHE A 9 -7.19 -14.15 3.30
C PHE A 9 -6.33 -12.89 3.17
N ALA A 10 -6.84 -11.90 2.45
CA ALA A 10 -6.30 -10.57 2.50
C ALA A 10 -6.63 -10.07 3.91
N LEU A 11 -5.64 -10.19 4.80
CA LEU A 11 -5.51 -9.38 5.99
C LEU A 11 -5.51 -7.92 5.53
N ALA A 12 -6.68 -7.38 5.22
CA ALA A 12 -6.92 -5.96 5.19
C ALA A 12 -6.86 -5.51 6.66
N GLY A 13 -5.65 -5.51 7.22
CA GLY A 13 -5.36 -4.64 8.36
C GLY A 13 -5.89 -3.27 7.99
N CYS A 14 -6.53 -2.59 8.93
CA CYS A 14 -7.21 -1.31 8.70
C CYS A 14 -6.20 -0.28 8.14
N ALA A 15 -5.99 -0.32 6.84
CA ALA A 15 -5.19 0.65 6.14
C ALA A 15 -5.88 2.00 6.29
N THR A 16 -5.14 2.97 6.78
CA THR A 16 -5.65 4.31 6.98
C THR A 16 -6.03 4.91 5.63
N SER A 17 -7.11 5.71 5.58
CA SER A 17 -7.53 6.45 4.37
C SER A 17 -6.40 7.31 3.80
N TRP A 18 -5.53 7.79 4.68
CA TRP A 18 -4.27 8.46 4.38
C TRP A 18 -3.35 7.62 3.48
N GLU A 19 -3.12 6.33 3.77
CA GLU A 19 -2.12 5.51 3.05
C GLU A 19 -2.59 5.30 1.60
N ARG A 20 -3.90 5.07 1.42
CA ARG A 20 -4.51 4.96 0.10
C ARG A 20 -4.40 6.26 -0.69
N SER A 21 -4.72 7.38 -0.07
CA SER A 21 -4.68 8.69 -0.75
C SER A 21 -3.26 9.08 -1.18
N THR A 22 -2.28 8.88 -0.30
CA THR A 22 -0.87 9.11 -0.62
C THR A 22 -0.38 8.21 -1.75
N THR A 23 -0.75 6.92 -1.70
CA THR A 23 -0.40 5.97 -2.76
C THR A 23 -1.07 6.33 -4.09
N ALA A 24 -2.33 6.76 -4.08
CA ALA A 24 -3.07 7.18 -5.26
C ALA A 24 -2.38 8.34 -5.97
N ASN A 25 -2.00 9.36 -5.20
CA ASN A 25 -1.28 10.51 -5.70
C ASN A 25 0.07 10.13 -6.33
N ALA A 26 0.80 9.20 -5.71
CA ALA A 26 2.11 8.78 -6.20
C ALA A 26 2.06 7.83 -7.41
N THR A 27 0.97 7.07 -7.59
CA THR A 27 0.89 5.99 -8.59
C THR A 27 -0.06 6.30 -9.76
N GLY A 28 -0.91 7.31 -9.64
CA GLY A 28 -1.96 7.63 -10.61
C GLY A 28 -3.17 6.68 -10.54
N CYS A 29 -3.22 5.82 -9.53
CA CYS A 29 -4.35 4.93 -9.29
C CYS A 29 -5.47 5.62 -8.52
N ALA A 30 -6.71 5.16 -8.70
CA ALA A 30 -7.82 5.65 -7.90
C ALA A 30 -7.72 5.08 -6.47
N PRO A 31 -8.05 5.83 -5.40
CA PRO A 31 -7.90 5.36 -4.02
C PRO A 31 -8.65 4.05 -3.71
N GLU A 32 -9.75 3.76 -4.43
CA GLU A 32 -10.50 2.51 -4.28
C GLU A 32 -9.79 1.29 -4.89
N GLU A 33 -8.89 1.51 -5.86
CA GLU A 33 -8.10 0.44 -6.49
C GLU A 33 -6.91 0.01 -5.64
N ILE A 34 -6.61 0.75 -4.56
CA ILE A 34 -5.39 0.59 -3.77
C ILE A 34 -5.63 -0.35 -2.61
N LYS A 35 -4.90 -1.45 -2.63
CA LYS A 35 -4.83 -2.42 -1.54
C LYS A 35 -3.56 -2.17 -0.75
N VAL A 36 -3.69 -1.57 0.42
CA VAL A 36 -2.56 -1.35 1.32
C VAL A 36 -2.36 -2.59 2.19
N ALA A 37 -1.16 -3.12 2.16
CA ALA A 37 -0.63 -4.03 3.15
C ALA A 37 0.30 -3.21 4.06
N SER A 38 -0.23 -2.73 5.18
CA SER A 38 0.58 -1.98 6.14
C SER A 38 1.65 -2.90 6.69
N GLU A 39 2.91 -2.57 6.40
CA GLU A 39 4.04 -3.05 7.17
C GLU A 39 4.34 -2.00 8.22
N SER A 40 3.83 -2.19 9.42
CA SER A 40 4.26 -1.37 10.55
C SER A 40 5.76 -1.59 10.79
N GLY A 41 6.58 -0.59 10.46
CA GLY A 41 7.95 -0.54 10.94
C GLY A 41 8.80 0.58 10.34
N ALA A 42 9.35 1.44 11.19
CA ALA A 42 10.79 1.44 11.50
C ALA A 42 11.07 2.38 12.69
N PHE A 43 10.46 3.57 12.72
CA PHE A 43 10.63 4.59 13.77
C PHE A 43 9.43 5.55 13.76
N ASP A 44 9.10 6.22 14.87
CA ASP A 44 7.90 7.09 15.01
C ASP A 44 7.76 8.17 13.92
N ALA A 45 8.87 8.58 13.30
CA ALA A 45 8.91 9.60 12.25
C ALA A 45 8.90 9.05 10.81
N ILE A 46 8.99 7.73 10.62
CA ILE A 46 9.04 7.08 9.30
C ILE A 46 7.95 6.01 9.23
N ARG A 47 7.00 6.22 8.33
CA ARG A 47 5.96 5.23 8.03
C ARG A 47 6.27 4.58 6.70
N MET A 48 6.28 3.25 6.70
CA MET A 48 6.43 2.47 5.48
C MET A 48 5.21 1.57 5.33
N TRP A 49 4.80 1.31 4.10
CA TRP A 49 3.76 0.34 3.81
C TRP A 49 3.95 -0.20 2.41
N ASN A 50 3.42 -1.39 2.15
CA ASN A 50 3.30 -1.89 0.79
C ASN A 50 1.89 -1.61 0.30
N ALA A 51 1.76 -1.27 -0.97
CA ALA A 51 0.48 -1.05 -1.60
C ALA A 51 0.44 -1.74 -2.96
N THR A 52 -0.70 -2.28 -3.32
CA THR A 52 -0.91 -2.90 -4.63
C THR A 52 -1.98 -2.13 -5.37
N CYS A 53 -1.69 -1.77 -6.61
CA CYS A 53 -2.66 -1.19 -7.54
C CYS A 53 -2.54 -1.88 -8.90
N ARG A 54 -3.67 -2.30 -9.49
CA ARG A 54 -3.73 -2.89 -10.85
C ARG A 54 -2.70 -4.01 -11.09
N GLY A 55 -2.46 -4.84 -10.06
CA GLY A 55 -1.50 -5.95 -10.11
C GLY A 55 -0.03 -5.54 -9.94
N LYS A 56 0.27 -4.25 -9.73
CA LYS A 56 1.61 -3.74 -9.43
C LYS A 56 1.75 -3.51 -7.93
N THR A 57 2.88 -3.91 -7.38
CA THR A 57 3.21 -3.68 -5.97
C THR A 57 4.13 -2.47 -5.85
N TYR A 58 3.88 -1.66 -4.85
CA TYR A 58 4.59 -0.45 -4.53
C TYR A 58 5.05 -0.49 -3.09
N ARG A 59 6.29 -0.09 -2.87
CA ARG A 59 6.86 0.20 -1.57
C ARG A 59 6.71 1.70 -1.32
N CYS A 60 5.89 2.06 -0.35
CA CYS A 60 5.66 3.44 0.03
C CYS A 60 6.42 3.79 1.31
N VAL A 61 7.00 4.99 1.32
CA VAL A 61 7.75 5.54 2.45
C VAL A 61 7.29 6.98 2.66
N PHE A 62 6.96 7.31 3.90
CA PHE A 62 6.68 8.66 4.36
C PHE A 62 7.62 9.01 5.50
N VAL A 63 8.42 10.07 5.32
CA VAL A 63 9.22 10.74 6.33
C VAL A 63 8.60 12.12 6.55
N GLY A 64 8.49 12.55 7.81
CA GLY A 64 7.94 13.87 8.14
C GLY A 64 8.56 15.01 7.33
N GLY A 65 7.73 15.98 6.92
CA GLY A 65 8.15 17.10 6.05
C GLY A 65 8.13 16.78 4.56
N ASP A 66 7.14 16.00 4.11
CA ASP A 66 6.89 15.63 2.70
C ASP A 66 8.03 14.87 2.01
N LYS A 67 8.95 14.32 2.79
CA LYS A 67 10.04 13.49 2.26
C LYS A 67 9.53 12.06 2.14
N GLY A 68 9.05 11.69 0.97
CA GLY A 68 8.46 10.37 0.79
C GLY A 68 8.00 10.13 -0.64
N GLY A 69 7.62 8.88 -0.91
CA GLY A 69 7.15 8.46 -2.22
C GLY A 69 6.76 7.00 -2.22
N CYS A 70 6.03 6.60 -3.26
CA CYS A 70 5.75 5.20 -3.56
C CYS A 70 6.55 4.77 -4.78
N TYR A 71 7.29 3.68 -4.64
CA TYR A 71 8.20 3.16 -5.65
C TYR A 71 7.74 1.77 -6.05
N GLN A 72 7.62 1.50 -7.35
CA GLN A 72 7.25 0.17 -7.82
C GLN A 72 8.34 -0.83 -7.41
N SER A 73 7.95 -1.90 -6.73
CA SER A 73 8.86 -2.99 -6.32
C SER A 73 8.81 -4.16 -7.29
#